data_AF-A0A7T1MCW2-F1
#
_entry.id   AF-A0A7T1MCW2-F1
#
_cell.length_a   1.000
_cell.length_b   1.000
_cell.length_c   1.000
_cell.angle_alpha   90.00
_cell.angle_beta   90.00
_cell.angle_gamma   90.00
#
_symmetry.space_group_name_H-M   'P 1'
#
loop_
_entity.id
_entity.type
_entity.pdbx_description
1 polymer ?
#
loop_
_entity_poly.entity_id
_entity_poly.type
_entity_poly.pdbx_seq_one_letter_code
_entity_poly.pdbx_strand_id
1 'polypeptide(L)'
;MVEAIFRGALDPLIFIKMLVLQPLFYLSDDEVEFQVNDRRSFEEFVGLGVMNIIPDATTVAVFRERLRKAGVIGELVEMFEAYLRSQELQARGGQILDATLVPVPKQRNTRDKNMVIRAGRLP
;
A
#
# COMPACT_ATOMS: atom_id res chain seq x y z
N MET A 1 -13.18 -7.87 -23.95
CA MET A 1 -12.62 -6.50 -23.98
C MET A 1 -11.69 -6.20 -22.81
N VAL A 2 -11.99 -6.60 -21.56
CA VAL A 2 -11.13 -6.26 -20.40
C VAL A 2 -9.73 -6.91 -20.47
N GLU A 3 -9.61 -8.14 -20.96
CA GLU A 3 -8.31 -8.86 -21.06
C GLU A 3 -7.27 -8.17 -21.96
N ALA A 4 -7.69 -7.37 -22.93
CA ALA A 4 -6.78 -6.75 -23.90
C ALA A 4 -5.99 -5.55 -23.32
N ILE A 5 -6.47 -4.94 -22.23
CA ILE A 5 -5.88 -3.71 -21.65
C ILE A 5 -4.47 -3.96 -21.08
N PHE A 6 -4.17 -5.18 -20.64
CA PHE A 6 -2.92 -5.49 -19.94
C PHE A 6 -1.90 -6.30 -20.76
N ARG A 7 -2.20 -6.64 -22.02
CA ARG A 7 -1.33 -7.54 -22.82
C ARG A 7 -0.04 -6.89 -23.34
N GLY A 8 0.21 -5.61 -23.10
CA GLY A 8 1.48 -5.00 -23.53
C GLY A 8 1.78 -3.56 -23.11
N ALA A 9 1.06 -2.97 -22.15
CA ALA A 9 1.20 -1.52 -21.90
C ALA A 9 2.16 -1.17 -20.75
N LEU A 10 2.09 -1.85 -19.59
CA LEU A 10 2.82 -1.46 -18.37
C LEU A 10 3.10 -2.66 -17.47
N ASP A 11 4.22 -2.64 -16.75
CA ASP A 11 4.62 -3.66 -15.77
C ASP A 11 3.55 -3.76 -14.64
N PRO A 12 3.00 -4.95 -14.31
CA PRO A 12 2.08 -5.13 -13.18
C PRO A 12 2.57 -4.53 -11.85
N LEU A 13 3.89 -4.42 -11.66
CA LEU A 13 4.49 -3.80 -10.49
C LEU A 13 4.13 -2.31 -10.34
N ILE A 14 3.92 -1.59 -11.46
CA ILE A 14 3.46 -0.19 -11.46
C ILE A 14 2.11 -0.11 -10.75
N PHE A 15 1.17 -0.97 -11.13
CA PHE A 15 -0.16 -1.00 -10.52
C PHE A 15 -0.11 -1.40 -9.05
N ILE A 16 0.70 -2.40 -8.69
CA ILE A 16 0.88 -2.80 -7.28
C ILE A 16 1.38 -1.62 -6.44
N LYS A 17 2.36 -0.88 -6.94
CA LYS A 17 2.90 0.30 -6.24
C LYS A 17 1.87 1.42 -6.12
N MET A 18 1.07 1.68 -7.15
CA MET A 18 -0.05 2.63 -7.05
C MET A 18 -1.08 2.18 -6.01
N LEU A 19 -1.44 0.89 -5.98
CA LEU A 19 -2.32 0.32 -4.95
C LEU A 19 -1.74 0.42 -3.53
N VAL A 20 -0.43 0.43 -3.37
CA VAL A 20 0.24 0.66 -2.08
C VAL A 20 0.18 2.14 -1.68
N LEU A 21 0.30 3.08 -2.62
CA LEU A 21 0.19 4.51 -2.33
C LEU A 21 -1.20 4.89 -1.79
N GLN A 22 -2.26 4.26 -2.28
CA GLN A 22 -3.64 4.58 -1.90
C GLN A 22 -3.93 4.48 -0.40
N PRO A 23 -3.68 3.36 0.30
CA PRO A 23 -3.89 3.29 1.74
C PRO A 23 -2.83 4.06 2.54
N LEU A 24 -1.63 4.28 2.00
CA LEU A 24 -0.59 5.05 2.69
C LEU A 24 -0.89 6.55 2.71
N PHE A 25 -1.48 7.07 1.64
CA PHE A 25 -1.74 8.50 1.44
C PHE A 25 -3.22 8.85 1.31
N TYR A 26 -4.13 7.92 1.59
CA TYR A 26 -5.57 8.10 1.49
C TYR A 26 -6.08 8.50 0.10
N LEU A 27 -5.51 7.91 -0.94
CA LEU A 27 -5.84 8.26 -2.32
C LEU A 27 -6.95 7.35 -2.86
N SER A 28 -7.94 7.96 -3.50
CA SER A 28 -8.85 7.29 -4.43
C SER A 28 -8.13 6.83 -5.71
N ASP A 29 -8.86 6.21 -6.63
CA ASP A 29 -8.34 5.83 -7.94
C ASP A 29 -7.97 7.05 -8.79
N ASP A 30 -8.79 8.10 -8.76
CA ASP A 30 -8.52 9.37 -9.46
C ASP A 30 -7.36 10.13 -8.82
N GLU A 31 -7.29 10.14 -7.48
CA GLU A 31 -6.22 10.85 -6.77
C GLU A 31 -4.86 10.16 -6.96
N VAL A 32 -4.79 8.83 -7.03
CA VAL A 32 -3.49 8.17 -7.24
C VAL A 32 -2.96 8.42 -8.65
N GLU A 33 -3.81 8.45 -9.67
CA GLU A 33 -3.44 8.87 -11.02
C GLU A 33 -2.89 10.30 -10.99
N PHE A 34 -3.66 11.23 -10.43
CA PHE A 34 -3.30 12.64 -10.38
C PHE A 34 -1.98 12.88 -9.61
N GLN A 35 -1.84 12.26 -8.43
CA GLN A 35 -0.67 12.47 -7.56
C GLN A 35 0.59 11.83 -8.14
N VAL A 36 0.48 10.70 -8.85
CA VAL A 36 1.63 10.10 -9.56
C VAL A 36 2.08 10.97 -10.73
N ASN A 37 1.15 11.65 -11.41
CA ASN A 37 1.48 12.60 -12.48
C ASN A 37 2.14 13.90 -11.97
N ASP A 38 1.72 14.39 -10.80
CA ASP A 38 2.14 15.70 -10.28
C ASP A 38 3.39 15.62 -9.38
N ARG A 39 3.52 14.53 -8.59
CA ARG A 39 4.58 14.43 -7.57
C ARG A 39 5.71 13.52 -8.03
N ARG A 40 6.88 14.12 -8.28
CA ARG A 40 8.11 13.38 -8.65
C ARG A 40 8.43 12.22 -7.70
N SER A 41 8.24 12.39 -6.38
CA SER A 41 8.49 11.31 -5.42
C SER A 41 7.58 10.09 -5.62
N PHE A 42 6.35 10.28 -6.11
CA PHE A 42 5.42 9.19 -6.40
C PHE A 42 5.71 8.59 -7.77
N GLU A 43 6.02 9.41 -8.77
CA GLU A 43 6.48 8.97 -10.09
C GLU A 43 7.73 8.07 -9.97
N GLU A 44 8.75 8.52 -9.22
CA GLU A 44 9.98 7.76 -8.93
C GLU A 44 9.68 6.47 -8.16
N PHE A 45 8.80 6.53 -7.15
CA PHE A 45 8.41 5.35 -6.37
C PHE A 45 7.74 4.28 -7.25
N VAL A 46 6.75 4.69 -8.05
CA VAL A 46 6.04 3.82 -9.00
C VAL A 46 7.03 3.26 -10.04
N GLY A 47 8.02 4.06 -10.42
CA GLY A 47 9.09 3.67 -11.34
C GLY A 47 8.72 3.93 -12.80
N LEU A 48 8.02 5.04 -13.07
CA LEU A 48 7.58 5.39 -14.42
C LEU A 48 8.72 5.98 -15.27
N GLY A 49 9.76 6.56 -14.68
CA GLY A 49 10.84 7.16 -15.45
C GLY A 49 10.33 8.26 -16.41
N VAL A 50 11.21 8.77 -17.26
CA VAL A 50 10.94 10.01 -18.02
C VAL A 50 9.89 9.83 -19.15
N MET A 51 9.53 8.60 -19.54
CA MET A 51 8.71 8.35 -20.75
C MET A 51 7.56 7.34 -20.60
N ASN A 52 7.28 6.78 -19.42
CA ASN A 52 6.19 5.81 -19.30
C ASN A 52 4.82 6.47 -19.12
N ILE A 53 3.83 5.89 -19.79
CA ILE A 53 2.41 6.25 -19.70
C ILE A 53 1.94 5.99 -18.26
N ILE A 54 1.32 6.99 -17.64
CA ILE A 54 0.71 6.85 -16.32
C ILE A 54 -0.60 6.07 -16.49
N PRO A 55 -0.84 4.99 -15.71
CA PRO A 55 -2.13 4.33 -15.73
C PRO A 55 -3.25 5.26 -15.29
N ASP A 56 -4.33 5.30 -16.08
CA ASP A 56 -5.55 5.98 -15.65
C ASP A 56 -6.22 5.26 -14.46
N ALA A 57 -7.03 6.01 -13.71
CA ALA A 57 -7.76 5.57 -12.53
C ALA A 57 -8.63 4.33 -12.81
N THR A 58 -9.23 4.28 -14.00
CA THR A 58 -10.08 3.15 -14.40
C THR A 58 -9.26 1.87 -14.55
N THR A 59 -8.04 1.97 -15.08
CA THR A 59 -7.14 0.84 -15.26
C THR A 59 -6.62 0.35 -13.92
N VAL A 60 -6.30 1.25 -12.97
CA VAL A 60 -5.95 0.89 -11.59
C VAL A 60 -7.12 0.16 -10.91
N ALA A 61 -8.35 0.66 -11.04
CA ALA A 61 -9.54 0.04 -10.47
C ALA A 61 -9.78 -1.37 -11.06
N VAL A 62 -9.64 -1.53 -12.39
CA VAL A 62 -9.76 -2.83 -13.07
C VAL A 62 -8.69 -3.80 -12.58
N PHE A 63 -7.45 -3.35 -12.37
CA PHE A 63 -6.38 -4.18 -11.84
C PHE A 63 -6.69 -4.66 -10.42
N ARG A 64 -7.14 -3.76 -9.54
CA ARG A 64 -7.57 -4.11 -8.17
C ARG A 64 -8.66 -5.16 -8.19
N GLU A 65 -9.67 -4.98 -9.04
CA GLU A 65 -10.78 -5.92 -9.15
C GLU A 65 -10.34 -7.31 -9.63
N ARG A 66 -9.32 -7.38 -10.49
CA ARG A 66 -8.71 -8.68 -10.89
C ARG A 66 -8.02 -9.36 -9.71
N LEU A 67 -7.23 -8.63 -8.93
CA LEU A 67 -6.59 -9.18 -7.73
C LEU A 67 -7.63 -9.65 -6.70
N ARG A 68 -8.71 -8.90 -6.55
CA ARG A 68 -9.83 -9.27 -5.68
C ARG A 68 -10.52 -10.54 -6.16
N LYS A 69 -10.83 -10.65 -7.46
CA LYS A 69 -11.44 -11.85 -8.06
C LYS A 69 -10.53 -13.08 -7.99
N ALA A 70 -9.22 -12.87 -8.08
CA ALA A 70 -8.22 -13.94 -7.90
C ALA A 70 -8.00 -14.33 -6.43
N GLY A 71 -8.53 -13.56 -5.47
CA GLY A 71 -8.38 -13.85 -4.03
C GLY A 71 -7.00 -13.52 -3.45
N VAL A 72 -6.12 -12.86 -4.22
CA VAL A 72 -4.71 -12.63 -3.84
C VAL A 72 -4.46 -11.28 -3.17
N ILE A 73 -5.47 -10.40 -3.11
CA ILE A 73 -5.29 -9.05 -2.56
C ILE A 73 -4.90 -9.05 -1.07
N GLY A 74 -5.46 -9.99 -0.29
CA GLY A 74 -5.12 -10.13 1.13
C GLY A 74 -3.68 -10.63 1.31
N GLU A 75 -3.25 -11.61 0.52
CA GLU A 75 -1.87 -12.11 0.54
C GLU A 75 -0.87 -11.03 0.16
N LEU A 76 -1.18 -10.24 -0.88
CA LEU A 76 -0.33 -9.12 -1.30
C LEU A 76 -0.14 -8.08 -0.18
N VAL A 77 -1.22 -7.72 0.51
CA VAL A 77 -1.17 -6.77 1.64
C VAL A 77 -0.36 -7.36 2.80
N GLU A 78 -0.60 -8.61 3.18
CA GLU A 78 0.14 -9.27 4.25
C GLU A 78 1.64 -9.41 3.93
N MET A 79 1.99 -9.74 2.69
CA MET A 79 3.39 -9.78 2.24
C MET A 79 4.05 -8.41 2.37
N PHE A 80 3.35 -7.34 1.96
CA PHE A 80 3.87 -5.98 2.07
C PHE A 80 4.05 -5.56 3.53
N GLU A 81 3.06 -5.82 4.39
CA GLU A 81 3.18 -5.51 5.82
C GLU A 81 4.26 -6.35 6.50
N ALA A 82 4.39 -7.63 6.15
CA ALA A 82 5.45 -8.50 6.66
C ALA A 82 6.83 -7.99 6.28
N TYR A 83 6.98 -7.51 5.03
CA TYR A 83 8.21 -6.85 4.59
C TYR A 83 8.49 -5.60 5.43
N LEU A 84 7.52 -4.72 5.63
CA LEU A 84 7.70 -3.54 6.49
C LEU A 84 8.12 -3.93 7.92
N ARG A 85 7.44 -4.91 8.52
CA ARG A 85 7.78 -5.43 9.85
C ARG A 85 9.21 -5.99 9.91
N SER A 86 9.68 -6.63 8.85
CA SER A 86 11.07 -7.13 8.76
C SER A 86 12.11 -6.01 8.78
N GLN A 87 11.72 -4.82 8.32
CA GLN A 87 12.54 -3.61 8.33
C GLN A 87 12.35 -2.77 9.61
N GLU A 88 11.71 -3.34 10.64
CA GLU A 88 11.27 -2.62 11.85
C GLU A 88 10.31 -1.45 11.56
N LEU A 89 9.60 -1.45 10.43
CA LEU A 89 8.65 -0.40 10.04
C LEU A 89 7.20 -0.86 10.18
N GLN A 90 6.31 0.08 10.46
CA GLN A 90 4.87 -0.13 10.40
C GLN A 90 4.20 0.97 9.60
N ALA A 91 3.36 0.60 8.62
CA ALA A 91 2.47 1.52 7.95
C ALA A 91 1.31 1.89 8.89
N ARG A 92 1.12 3.19 9.14
CA ARG A 92 -0.05 3.71 9.86
C ARG A 92 -0.86 4.56 8.89
N GLY A 93 -1.88 3.97 8.27
CA GLY A 93 -2.94 4.78 7.69
C GLY A 93 -3.71 5.42 8.84
N GLY A 94 -3.69 6.76 8.98
CA GLY A 94 -4.64 7.40 9.89
C GLY A 94 -5.04 8.85 9.60
N GLN A 95 -4.07 9.72 9.37
CA GLN A 95 -4.28 11.16 9.46
C GLN A 95 -3.48 11.87 8.39
N ILE A 96 -4.16 12.80 7.73
CA ILE A 96 -3.69 13.67 6.67
C ILE A 96 -2.53 14.50 7.22
N LEU A 97 -1.30 14.08 6.91
CA LEU A 97 -0.01 14.79 6.80
C LEU A 97 1.11 13.78 7.08
N ASP A 98 1.91 13.49 6.04
CA ASP A 98 3.11 12.66 6.05
C ASP A 98 2.94 11.21 6.54
N ALA A 99 2.85 10.26 5.60
CA ALA A 99 2.92 8.83 5.92
C ALA A 99 4.31 8.51 6.48
N THR A 100 4.42 8.53 7.80
CA THR A 100 5.68 8.27 8.48
C THR A 100 5.79 6.76 8.71
N LEU A 101 6.78 6.12 8.11
CA LEU A 101 7.17 4.77 8.51
C LEU A 101 7.76 4.87 9.92
N VAL A 102 6.99 4.43 10.91
CA VAL A 102 7.41 4.50 12.31
C VAL A 102 8.09 3.19 12.73
N PRO A 103 9.12 3.26 13.59
CA PRO A 103 9.67 2.08 14.23
C PRO A 103 8.56 1.28 14.92
N VAL A 104 8.55 -0.04 14.73
CA VAL A 104 7.61 -0.92 15.43
C VAL A 104 7.80 -0.74 16.95
N PRO A 105 6.72 -0.51 17.72
CA PRO A 105 6.82 -0.39 19.17
C PRO A 105 7.42 -1.66 19.79
N LYS A 106 8.57 -1.53 20.45
CA LYS A 106 9.20 -2.66 21.16
C LYS A 106 8.40 -2.95 22.44
N GLN A 107 7.62 -4.03 22.43
CA GLN A 107 6.83 -4.45 23.60
C GLN A 107 7.76 -4.90 24.74
N ARG A 108 7.89 -4.05 25.76
CA ARG A 108 8.71 -4.34 26.96
C ARG A 108 7.97 -5.09 28.07
N ASN A 109 6.68 -5.35 27.91
CA ASN A 109 5.91 -6.09 28.91
C ASN A 109 6.23 -7.58 28.89
N THR A 110 6.49 -8.13 30.07
CA THR A 110 6.54 -9.58 30.31
C THR A 110 5.17 -10.22 30.05
N ARG A 111 5.17 -11.52 29.75
CA ARG A 111 3.94 -12.30 29.47
C ARG A 111 2.87 -12.13 30.55
N ASP A 112 3.27 -12.12 31.82
CA ASP A 112 2.36 -11.94 32.95
C ASP A 112 1.69 -10.56 32.94
N LYS A 113 2.44 -9.48 32.68
CA LYS A 113 1.90 -8.12 32.57
C LYS A 113 0.91 -7.99 31.41
N ASN A 114 1.17 -8.67 30.29
CA ASN A 114 0.25 -8.68 29.15
C ASN A 114 -1.05 -9.45 29.45
N MET A 115 -1.02 -10.51 30.26
CA MET A 115 -2.23 -11.20 30.70
C MET A 115 -3.08 -10.30 31.61
N VAL A 116 -2.45 -9.55 32.51
CA VAL A 116 -3.14 -8.62 33.41
C VAL A 116 -3.79 -7.47 32.64
N ILE A 117 -3.08 -6.89 31.66
CA ILE A 117 -3.61 -5.81 30.80
C ILE A 117 -4.75 -6.33 29.90
N ARG A 118 -4.61 -7.53 29.31
CA ARG A 118 -5.67 -8.17 28.51
C ARG A 118 -6.92 -8.52 29.33
N ALA A 119 -6.77 -8.72 30.65
CA ALA A 119 -7.88 -8.92 31.58
C ALA A 119 -8.57 -7.60 32.00
N GLY A 120 -8.23 -6.47 31.36
CA GLY A 120 -8.87 -5.17 31.61
C GLY A 120 -8.45 -4.52 32.93
N ARG A 121 -7.44 -5.06 33.61
CA ARG A 121 -6.87 -4.45 34.81
C ARG A 121 -5.70 -3.56 34.39
N LEU A 122 -5.90 -2.26 34.49
CA LEU A 122 -4.81 -1.30 34.40
C LEU A 122 -3.86 -1.53 35.61
N PRO A 123 -2.54 -1.46 35.40
CA PRO A 123 -1.56 -1.62 36.48
C PRO A 123 -1.65 -0.50 37.52
#